data_AF-A0A7Z9PVG2-F1
#
_entry.id   AF-A0A7Z9PVG2-F1
#
_cell.length_a   1.000
_cell.length_b   1.000
_cell.length_c   1.000
_cell.angle_alpha   90.00
_cell.angle_beta   90.00
_cell.angle_gamma   90.00
#
_symmetry.space_group_name_H-M   'P 1'
#
loop_
_entity.id
_entity.type
_entity.pdbx_description
1 polymer ?
#
loop_
_entity_poly.entity_id
_entity_poly.type
_entity_poly.pdbx_seq_one_letter_code
_entity_poly.pdbx_strand_id
1 'polypeptide(L)'
;MSSSLAKTRRNQVLESNRLTDSTGQGVAVTVGGDSTLDLALRNNVITGTNSAAARIDAAGTSDLCAEITGNTFGANLEFVESTTGSFRVEQFGNAMGNLLATLNTFTTGSIVVSGTVESVADGNCLIP
;
A
#
# COMPACT_ATOMS: atom_id res chain seq x y z
N MET A 1 -26.53 -22.61 -10.27
CA MET A 1 -26.16 -22.34 -8.86
C MET A 1 -24.77 -21.73 -8.89
N SER A 2 -24.64 -20.41 -8.73
CA SER A 2 -23.32 -19.76 -8.66
C SER A 2 -22.87 -19.79 -7.21
N SER A 3 -21.97 -20.71 -6.85
CA SER A 3 -21.26 -20.62 -5.58
C SER A 3 -20.17 -19.56 -5.75
N SER A 4 -20.43 -18.34 -5.28
CA SER A 4 -19.34 -17.41 -4.99
C SER A 4 -18.47 -18.08 -3.94
N LEU A 5 -17.29 -18.55 -4.35
CA LEU A 5 -16.23 -18.84 -3.41
C LEU A 5 -15.85 -17.50 -2.79
N ALA A 6 -15.94 -17.40 -1.46
CA ALA A 6 -15.52 -16.19 -0.76
C ALA A 6 -14.01 -16.02 -0.95
N LYS A 7 -13.58 -14.81 -1.37
CA LYS A 7 -12.15 -14.48 -1.49
C LYS A 7 -11.42 -14.76 -0.18
N THR A 8 -10.19 -15.26 -0.27
CA THR A 8 -9.37 -15.42 0.93
C THR A 8 -8.95 -14.05 1.45
N ARG A 9 -9.46 -13.65 2.63
CA ARG A 9 -9.11 -12.38 3.26
C ARG A 9 -7.95 -12.52 4.23
N ARG A 10 -7.00 -11.58 4.17
CA ARG A 10 -5.84 -11.51 5.08
C ARG A 10 -5.60 -10.07 5.52
N ASN A 11 -5.03 -9.93 6.71
CA ASN A 11 -4.54 -8.64 7.21
C ASN A 11 -3.02 -8.73 7.36
N GLN A 12 -2.31 -7.68 6.95
CA GLN A 12 -0.88 -7.54 7.16
C GLN A 12 -0.60 -6.20 7.81
N VAL A 13 0.14 -6.22 8.92
CA VAL A 13 0.55 -5.02 9.64
C VAL A 13 2.07 -5.02 9.72
N LEU A 14 2.68 -3.96 9.19
CA LEU A 14 4.09 -3.66 9.38
C LEU A 14 4.17 -2.33 10.11
N GLU A 15 4.57 -2.39 11.38
CA GLU A 15 4.53 -1.23 12.27
C GLU A 15 5.81 -1.03 13.08
N SER A 16 6.28 0.22 13.16
CA SER A 16 7.40 0.65 14.02
C SER A 16 8.73 -0.05 13.72
N ASN A 17 9.01 -0.34 12.45
CA ASN A 17 10.26 -1.00 12.04
C ASN A 17 11.26 -0.01 11.44
N ARG A 18 12.53 -0.41 11.47
CA ARG A 18 13.61 0.24 10.70
C ARG A 18 14.18 -0.74 9.69
N LEU A 19 14.08 -0.39 8.42
CA LEU A 19 14.55 -1.17 7.26
C LEU A 19 15.63 -0.35 6.53
N THR A 20 16.82 -0.90 6.39
CA THR A 20 17.98 -0.25 5.76
C THR A 20 18.70 -1.19 4.80
N ASP A 21 19.47 -0.62 3.86
CA ASP A 21 20.42 -1.31 2.98
C ASP A 21 19.82 -2.43 2.12
N SER A 22 18.62 -2.22 1.57
CA SER A 22 18.04 -3.16 0.63
C SER A 22 18.59 -2.93 -0.78
N THR A 23 19.14 -3.96 -1.40
CA THR A 23 19.61 -3.90 -2.80
C THR A 23 18.46 -3.72 -3.82
N GLY A 24 17.20 -3.88 -3.39
CA GLY A 24 15.99 -3.72 -4.20
C GLY A 24 14.94 -2.81 -3.54
N GLN A 25 13.74 -3.35 -3.31
CA GLN A 25 12.65 -2.66 -2.59
C GLN A 25 12.80 -2.90 -1.09
N GLY A 26 12.57 -1.86 -0.27
CA GLY A 26 12.59 -2.00 1.19
C GLY A 26 11.42 -2.85 1.69
N VAL A 27 10.22 -2.56 1.20
CA VAL A 27 8.99 -3.34 1.41
C VAL A 27 8.37 -3.69 0.06
N ALA A 28 8.05 -4.96 -0.15
CA ALA A 28 7.35 -5.43 -1.33
C ALA A 28 6.10 -6.21 -0.90
N VAL A 29 4.93 -5.73 -1.30
CA VAL A 29 3.64 -6.39 -1.08
C VAL A 29 3.04 -6.72 -2.43
N THR A 30 2.59 -7.96 -2.60
CA THR A 30 1.89 -8.39 -3.81
C THR A 30 0.66 -9.19 -3.42
N VAL A 31 -0.50 -8.76 -3.90
CA VAL A 31 -1.76 -9.50 -3.79
C VAL A 31 -2.25 -9.89 -5.19
N GLY A 32 -2.71 -11.12 -5.32
CA GLY A 32 -3.15 -11.67 -6.60
C GLY A 32 -4.18 -12.78 -6.44
N GLY A 33 -4.68 -13.26 -7.57
CA GLY A 33 -5.74 -14.27 -7.62
C GLY A 33 -7.04 -13.75 -6.99
N ASP A 34 -7.83 -14.66 -6.41
CA ASP A 34 -9.10 -14.35 -5.77
C ASP A 34 -8.94 -14.11 -4.26
N SER A 35 -8.16 -13.08 -3.93
CA SER A 35 -7.76 -12.74 -2.55
C SER A 35 -8.15 -11.32 -2.17
N THR A 36 -8.32 -11.07 -0.88
CA THR A 36 -8.46 -9.73 -0.30
C THR A 36 -7.35 -9.49 0.70
N LEU A 37 -6.66 -8.35 0.62
CA LEU A 37 -5.63 -7.93 1.56
C LEU A 37 -5.96 -6.57 2.18
N ASP A 38 -6.02 -6.51 3.49
CA ASP A 38 -6.00 -5.26 4.24
C ASP A 38 -4.58 -5.04 4.80
N LEU A 39 -3.92 -3.94 4.41
CA LEU A 39 -2.52 -3.66 4.69
C LEU A 39 -2.37 -2.40 5.56
N ALA A 40 -1.77 -2.52 6.73
CA ALA A 40 -1.29 -1.37 7.50
C ALA A 40 0.23 -1.25 7.38
N LEU A 41 0.70 -0.10 6.93
CA LEU A 41 2.10 0.29 6.97
C LEU A 41 2.22 1.53 7.87
N ARG A 42 2.62 1.33 9.13
CA ARG A 42 2.55 2.37 10.17
C ARG A 42 3.92 2.67 10.77
N ASN A 43 4.29 3.95 10.90
CA ASN A 43 5.43 4.38 11.72
C ASN A 43 6.79 3.71 11.40
N ASN A 44 7.01 3.29 10.14
CA ASN A 44 8.27 2.65 9.76
C ASN A 44 9.29 3.67 9.23
N VAL A 45 10.58 3.35 9.35
CA VAL A 45 11.65 4.07 8.65
C VAL A 45 12.29 3.14 7.63
N ILE A 46 12.08 3.42 6.35
CA ILE A 46 12.52 2.57 5.24
C ILE A 46 13.46 3.39 4.36
N THR A 47 14.76 3.12 4.45
CA THR A 47 15.81 3.95 3.83
C THR A 47 16.91 3.08 3.22
N GLY A 48 17.84 3.69 2.47
CA GLY A 48 18.96 2.94 1.86
C GLY A 48 18.50 1.91 0.82
N THR A 49 17.41 2.20 0.10
CA THR A 49 16.82 1.33 -0.91
C THR A 49 17.19 1.81 -2.31
N ASN A 50 17.58 0.90 -3.21
CA ASN A 50 18.05 1.27 -4.55
C ASN A 50 16.93 1.50 -5.58
N SER A 51 15.69 1.08 -5.29
CA SER A 51 14.55 1.21 -6.22
C SER A 51 13.37 1.95 -5.59
N ALA A 52 12.60 1.28 -4.73
CA ALA A 52 11.47 1.87 -4.02
C ALA A 52 11.60 1.59 -2.53
N ALA A 53 11.15 2.53 -1.71
CA ALA A 53 11.11 2.31 -0.27
C ALA A 53 10.01 1.29 0.03
N ALA A 54 8.84 1.45 -0.60
CA ALA A 54 7.78 0.46 -0.58
C ALA A 54 7.13 0.34 -1.96
N ARG A 55 6.82 -0.89 -2.38
CA ARG A 55 6.04 -1.20 -3.57
C ARG A 55 4.88 -2.11 -3.21
N ILE A 56 3.67 -1.70 -3.57
CA ILE A 56 2.43 -2.42 -3.31
C ILE A 56 1.77 -2.73 -4.65
N ASP A 57 1.64 -4.01 -4.95
CA ASP A 57 1.15 -4.55 -6.22
C ASP A 57 -0.16 -5.32 -6.01
N ALA A 58 -1.18 -5.03 -6.81
CA ALA A 58 -2.43 -5.80 -6.85
C ALA A 58 -2.76 -6.21 -8.28
N ALA A 59 -3.06 -7.50 -8.47
CA ALA A 59 -3.34 -8.10 -9.79
C ALA A 59 -4.50 -9.10 -9.78
N GLY A 60 -4.99 -9.48 -10.95
CA GLY A 60 -6.01 -10.52 -11.11
C GLY A 60 -7.41 -10.05 -10.72
N THR A 61 -8.10 -10.78 -9.82
CA THR A 61 -9.40 -10.38 -9.25
C THR A 61 -9.27 -9.94 -7.80
N SER A 62 -8.06 -9.60 -7.36
CA SER A 62 -7.79 -9.33 -5.95
C SER A 62 -8.31 -7.96 -5.50
N ASP A 63 -8.64 -7.86 -4.22
CA ASP A 63 -8.96 -6.60 -3.56
C ASP A 63 -7.84 -6.23 -2.58
N LEU A 64 -7.47 -4.96 -2.53
CA LEU A 64 -6.53 -4.39 -1.58
C LEU A 64 -7.13 -3.15 -0.93
N CYS A 65 -6.97 -3.03 0.38
CA CYS A 65 -7.23 -1.80 1.13
C CYS A 65 -6.01 -1.49 2.00
N ALA A 66 -5.39 -0.32 1.83
CA ALA A 66 -4.20 0.04 2.59
C ALA A 66 -4.36 1.31 3.43
N GLU A 67 -3.92 1.24 4.67
CA GLU A 67 -3.63 2.37 5.55
C GLU A 67 -2.11 2.56 5.61
N ILE A 68 -1.64 3.76 5.29
CA ILE A 68 -0.21 4.06 5.24
C ILE A 68 0.05 5.40 5.93
N THR A 69 0.63 5.37 7.13
CA THR A 69 0.76 6.57 7.96
C THR A 69 2.03 6.57 8.82
N GLY A 70 2.57 7.76 9.09
CA GLY A 70 3.71 7.96 9.99
C GLY A 70 5.04 7.40 9.48
N ASN A 71 5.13 6.92 8.23
CA ASN A 71 6.36 6.34 7.72
C ASN A 71 7.34 7.40 7.25
N THR A 72 8.63 7.08 7.32
CA THR A 72 9.71 7.80 6.65
C THR A 72 10.24 6.95 5.50
N PHE A 73 10.06 7.42 4.27
CA PHE A 73 10.52 6.76 3.05
C PHE A 73 11.77 7.46 2.50
N GLY A 74 12.81 6.66 2.26
CA GLY A 74 14.06 7.07 1.62
C GLY A 74 14.12 6.83 0.12
N ALA A 75 12.97 6.59 -0.51
CA ALA A 75 12.75 6.46 -1.95
C ALA A 75 11.22 6.47 -2.20
N ASN A 76 10.79 6.11 -3.41
CA ASN A 76 9.38 6.15 -3.78
C ASN A 76 8.51 5.19 -2.95
N LEU A 77 7.25 5.59 -2.74
CA LEU A 77 6.14 4.70 -2.43
C LEU A 77 5.40 4.41 -3.74
N GLU A 78 5.46 3.16 -4.21
CA GLU A 78 4.91 2.76 -5.49
C GLU A 78 3.62 1.95 -5.32
N PHE A 79 2.58 2.37 -6.04
CA PHE A 79 1.35 1.60 -6.22
C PHE A 79 1.29 1.08 -7.67
N VAL A 80 1.19 -0.24 -7.82
CA VAL A 80 1.08 -0.91 -9.11
C VAL A 80 -0.22 -1.70 -9.14
N GLU A 81 -1.16 -1.26 -9.96
CA GLU A 81 -2.49 -1.80 -10.02
C GLU A 81 -2.75 -2.37 -11.43
N SER A 82 -3.10 -3.64 -11.45
CA SER A 82 -3.51 -4.39 -12.65
C SER A 82 -4.63 -5.39 -12.33
N THR A 83 -5.35 -5.15 -11.24
CA THR A 83 -6.47 -5.98 -10.78
C THR A 83 -7.76 -5.54 -11.46
N THR A 84 -8.73 -6.43 -11.47
CA THR A 84 -10.12 -6.13 -11.81
C THR A 84 -11.00 -5.99 -10.56
N GLY A 85 -10.42 -6.24 -9.39
CA GLY A 85 -11.00 -5.92 -8.08
C GLY A 85 -10.72 -4.47 -7.67
N SER A 86 -10.75 -4.19 -6.36
CA SER A 86 -10.49 -2.85 -5.83
C SER A 86 -9.05 -2.67 -5.37
N PHE A 87 -8.42 -1.54 -5.69
CA PHE A 87 -7.19 -1.08 -5.02
C PHE A 87 -7.50 0.23 -4.31
N ARG A 88 -7.70 0.17 -3.00
CA ARG A 88 -8.09 1.29 -2.16
C ARG A 88 -6.94 1.70 -1.23
N VAL A 89 -6.71 2.99 -1.09
CA VAL A 89 -5.74 3.55 -0.15
C VAL A 89 -6.40 4.66 0.64
N GLU A 90 -6.27 4.61 1.96
CA GLU A 90 -6.83 5.63 2.84
C GLU A 90 -6.16 6.98 2.61
N GLN A 91 -6.99 8.02 2.54
CA GLN A 91 -6.56 9.42 2.48
C GLN A 91 -5.65 9.73 1.27
N PHE A 92 -5.75 8.94 0.21
CA PHE A 92 -4.96 9.07 -1.01
C PHE A 92 -5.46 10.21 -1.92
N GLY A 93 -4.54 10.82 -2.66
CA GLY A 93 -4.85 11.70 -3.80
C GLY A 93 -5.54 13.02 -3.46
N ASN A 94 -5.78 13.82 -4.51
CA ASN A 94 -6.26 15.20 -4.38
C ASN A 94 -7.65 15.30 -3.74
N ALA A 95 -8.50 14.29 -3.92
CA ALA A 95 -9.86 14.27 -3.35
C ALA A 95 -9.85 14.30 -1.82
N MET A 96 -8.78 13.81 -1.20
CA MET A 96 -8.55 13.87 0.24
C MET A 96 -7.46 14.89 0.60
N GLY A 97 -7.16 15.85 -0.28
CA GLY A 97 -6.14 16.88 -0.03
C GLY A 97 -4.69 16.39 -0.06
N ASN A 98 -4.42 15.23 -0.68
CA ASN A 98 -3.11 14.55 -0.64
C ASN A 98 -2.62 14.23 0.77
N LEU A 99 -3.55 13.99 1.70
CA LEU A 99 -3.23 13.71 3.10
C LEU A 99 -2.22 12.57 3.26
N LEU A 100 -2.31 11.50 2.47
CA LEU A 100 -1.32 10.41 2.50
C LEU A 100 0.12 10.91 2.37
N ALA A 101 0.39 11.86 1.48
CA ALA A 101 1.73 12.43 1.29
C ALA A 101 2.17 13.28 2.48
N THR A 102 1.23 13.87 3.23
CA THR A 102 1.52 14.68 4.43
C THR A 102 1.64 13.84 5.70
N LEU A 103 0.97 12.69 5.75
CA LEU A 103 1.03 11.73 6.86
C LEU A 103 2.34 10.93 6.86
N ASN A 104 3.09 10.98 5.77
CA ASN A 104 4.37 10.29 5.62
C ASN A 104 5.46 11.30 5.27
N THR A 105 6.69 11.02 5.69
CA THR A 105 7.87 11.81 5.34
C THR A 105 8.60 11.14 4.18
N PHE A 106 8.83 11.86 3.09
CA PHE A 106 9.69 11.42 1.99
C PHE A 106 11.00 12.19 2.09
N THR A 107 12.08 11.54 2.52
CA THR A 107 13.41 12.19 2.53
C THR A 107 13.92 12.35 1.11
N THR A 108 13.52 11.43 0.23
CA THR A 108 13.75 11.41 -1.21
C THR A 108 12.56 10.68 -1.87
N GLY A 109 12.35 10.93 -3.16
CA GLY A 109 11.27 10.29 -3.92
C GLY A 109 9.89 10.89 -3.67
N SER A 110 8.86 10.21 -4.18
CA SER A 110 7.46 10.60 -4.07
C SER A 110 6.54 9.40 -4.12
N ILE A 111 5.23 9.65 -4.08
CA ILE A 111 4.25 8.63 -4.41
C ILE A 111 4.22 8.48 -5.94
N VAL A 112 4.31 7.24 -6.43
CA VAL A 112 4.23 6.90 -7.85
C VAL A 112 3.11 5.89 -8.04
N VAL A 113 2.26 6.14 -9.04
CA VAL A 113 1.09 5.30 -9.32
C VAL A 113 1.12 4.82 -10.76
N SER A 114 0.99 3.50 -10.93
CA SER A 114 0.75 2.85 -12.22
C SER A 114 -0.56 2.06 -12.12
N GLY A 115 -1.62 2.57 -12.76
CA GLY A 115 -2.97 2.00 -12.66
C GLY A 115 -3.92 2.92 -11.89
N THR A 116 -5.01 2.37 -11.35
CA THR A 116 -6.04 3.15 -10.65
C THR A 116 -6.03 2.85 -9.16
N VAL A 117 -5.79 3.87 -8.34
CA VAL A 117 -5.93 3.78 -6.88
C VAL A 117 -7.15 4.60 -6.46
N GLU A 118 -8.10 3.93 -5.83
CA GLU A 118 -9.27 4.56 -5.23
C GLU A 118 -8.88 5.13 -3.86
N SER A 119 -9.28 6.38 -3.63
CA SER A 119 -9.13 7.02 -2.33
C SER A 119 -10.34 6.74 -1.45
N VAL A 120 -10.10 6.29 -0.23
CA VAL A 120 -11.13 6.10 0.80
C VAL A 120 -10.82 6.93 2.04
N ALA A 121 -11.83 7.25 2.85
CA ALA A 121 -11.61 7.97 4.11
C ALA A 121 -10.80 7.13 5.11
N ASP A 122 -10.19 7.80 6.08
CA ASP A 122 -9.48 7.20 7.22
C ASP A 122 -10.35 6.17 7.95
N GLY A 123 -9.76 5.02 8.32
CA GLY A 123 -10.41 3.93 9.03
C GLY A 123 -11.34 3.04 8.20
N ASN A 124 -11.43 3.20 6.88
CA ASN A 124 -12.26 2.36 6.02
C ASN A 124 -11.69 0.96 5.77
N CYS A 125 -10.38 0.79 5.80
CA CYS A 125 -9.72 -0.49 5.62
C CYS A 125 -9.87 -1.40 6.85
N LEU A 126 -10.31 -0.86 8.00
CA LEU A 126 -10.65 -1.59 9.22
C LEU A 126 -9.55 -2.59 9.65
N ILE A 127 -8.29 -2.15 9.57
CA ILE A 127 -7.13 -2.96 9.92
C ILE A 127 -6.89 -2.84 11.44
N PRO A 128 -6.83 -3.95 12.18
CA PRO A 128 -6.60 -3.92 13.63
C PRO A 128 -5.25 -3.32 14.04
#